data_AF-A0AA47BTD7-F1
#
_entry.id   AF-A0AA47BTD7-F1
#
_cell.length_a   1.000
_cell.length_b   1.000
_cell.length_c   1.000
_cell.angle_alpha   90.00
_cell.angle_beta   90.00
_cell.angle_gamma   90.00
#
_symmetry.space_group_name_H-M   'P 1'
#
loop_
_entity.id
_entity.type
_entity.pdbx_description
1 polymer ?
#
loop_
_entity_poly.entity_id
_entity_poly.type
_entity_poly.pdbx_seq_one_letter_code
_entity_poly.pdbx_strand_id
1 'polypeptide(L)' 'MYVADYGNHRIRKITSTGMVSTLAGSGDAGSANGTGTATEFNGPIGVAVDSSGNVYVADTNNHRIRKITPADRIEDRV' A
#
# COMPACT_ATOMS: atom_id res chain seq x y z
N MET A 1 5.54 -6.78 -9.44
CA MET A 1 6.09 -6.80 -8.07
C MET A 1 5.55 -5.61 -7.30
N TYR A 2 5.36 -5.76 -5.99
CA TYR A 2 4.96 -4.66 -5.11
C TYR A 2 6.05 -4.44 -4.06
N VAL A 3 6.24 -3.19 -3.64
CA VAL A 3 7.26 -2.80 -2.66
C VAL A 3 6.65 -1.82 -1.67
N ALA A 4 6.89 -2.05 -0.37
CA ALA A 4 6.66 -1.05 0.65
C ALA A 4 7.82 -0.05 0.66
N ASP A 5 7.54 1.20 0.32
CA ASP A 5 8.52 2.28 0.27
C ASP A 5 8.42 3.06 1.59
N TYR A 6 9.03 2.47 2.62
CA TYR A 6 8.88 2.84 4.03
C TYR A 6 8.99 4.34 4.29
N GLY A 7 10.08 4.97 3.85
CA GLY A 7 10.35 6.38 4.11
C GLY A 7 9.49 7.34 3.27
N ASN A 8 8.86 6.84 2.20
CA ASN A 8 7.97 7.62 1.36
C ASN A 8 6.49 7.34 1.63
N HIS A 9 6.15 6.57 2.68
CA HIS A 9 4.76 6.30 3.08
C HIS A 9 3.88 5.76 1.94
N ARG A 10 4.47 4.93 1.06
CA ARG A 10 3.83 4.50 -0.20
C ARG A 10 4.00 3.00 -0.45
N ILE A 11 3.05 2.46 -1.22
CA ILE A 11 3.19 1.17 -1.88
C ILE A 11 3.48 1.40 -3.35
N ARG A 12 4.55 0.78 -3.85
CA ARG A 12 5.01 0.91 -5.23
C ARG A 12 4.64 -0.33 -6.03
N LYS A 13 4.29 -0.14 -7.29
CA LYS A 13 4.09 -1.21 -8.28
C LYS A 13 5.20 -1.17 -9.30
N ILE A 14 5.77 -2.33 -9.59
CA ILE A 14 6.86 -2.49 -10.55
C ILE A 14 6.41 -3.51 -11.60
N THR A 15 6.40 -3.08 -12.87
CA THR A 15 6.05 -3.93 -14.03
C THR A 15 7.21 -4.89 -14.36
N SER A 16 6.94 -5.89 -15.21
CA SER A 16 7.99 -6.80 -15.73
C SER A 16 9.06 -6.09 -16.56
N THR A 17 8.73 -4.92 -17.12
CA THR A 17 9.66 -4.04 -17.84
C THR A 17 10.42 -3.08 -16.92
N GLY A 18 10.21 -3.16 -15.60
CA GLY A 18 10.90 -2.32 -14.62
C GLY A 18 10.28 -0.92 -14.43
N MET A 19 9.13 -0.62 -15.01
CA MET A 19 8.45 0.66 -14.79
C MET A 19 7.90 0.72 -13.36
N VAL A 20 8.24 1.78 -12.62
CA VAL A 20 7.80 2.00 -11.24
C VAL A 20 6.69 3.04 -11.20
N SER A 21 5.59 2.72 -10.53
CA SER A 21 4.52 3.67 -10.21
C SER A 21 4.12 3.59 -8.74
N THR A 22 3.38 4.59 -8.26
CA THR A 22 2.71 4.53 -6.95
C THR A 22 1.39 3.77 -7.13
N LEU A 23 1.20 2.71 -6.35
CA LEU A 23 -0.09 2.03 -6.23
C LEU A 23 -0.99 2.79 -5.28
N ALA A 24 -0.49 3.08 -4.07
CA ALA A 24 -1.22 3.77 -3.02
C ALA A 24 -0.27 4.55 -2.09
N GLY A 25 -0.80 5.59 -1.43
CA GLY A 25 -0.05 6.45 -0.52
C GLY A 25 0.15 7.88 -1.06
N SER A 26 -0.24 8.88 -0.29
CA SER A 26 -0.03 10.31 -0.58
C SER A 26 1.45 10.69 -0.52
N GLY A 27 2.20 10.03 0.37
CA GLY A 27 3.55 10.43 0.74
C GLY A 27 3.63 10.98 2.16
N ASP A 28 2.49 11.36 2.74
CA ASP A 28 2.39 11.83 4.11
C ASP A 28 2.16 10.65 5.07
N ALA A 29 2.76 10.77 6.26
CA ALA A 29 2.52 9.84 7.35
C ALA A 29 1.10 10.04 7.88
N GLY A 30 0.27 8.99 7.83
CA GLY A 30 -1.09 9.05 8.31
C GLY A 30 -1.80 7.70 8.19
N SER A 31 -3.12 7.69 8.40
CA SER A 31 -3.93 6.46 8.39
C SER A 31 -5.22 6.60 7.60
N ALA A 32 -5.37 7.65 6.80
CA ALA A 32 -6.57 7.87 5.99
C ALA A 32 -6.81 6.70 5.01
N ASN A 33 -8.05 6.23 4.98
CA ASN A 33 -8.53 5.34 3.93
C ASN A 33 -8.82 6.16 2.67
N GLY A 34 -8.55 5.58 1.51
CA GLY A 34 -8.78 6.22 0.23
C GLY A 34 -8.59 5.27 -0.94
N THR A 35 -8.49 5.85 -2.12
CA THR A 35 -8.11 5.16 -3.35
C THR A 35 -6.78 5.71 -3.84
N GLY A 36 -5.86 4.82 -4.18
CA GLY A 36 -4.55 5.21 -4.71
C GLY A 36 -3.81 6.21 -3.82
N THR A 37 -3.42 7.35 -4.38
CA THR A 37 -2.64 8.40 -3.69
C THR A 37 -3.46 9.22 -2.69
N ALA A 38 -4.78 9.00 -2.58
CA ALA A 38 -5.60 9.59 -1.50
C ALA A 38 -5.52 8.77 -0.19
N THR A 39 -4.83 7.64 -0.20
CA THR A 39 -4.56 6.82 0.99
C THR A 39 -3.36 7.36 1.75
N GLU A 40 -3.34 7.23 3.07
CA GLU A 40 -2.14 7.46 3.88
C GLU A 40 -1.70 6.18 4.60
N PHE A 41 -0.38 6.02 4.69
CA PHE A 41 0.30 4.98 5.46
C PHE A 41 1.30 5.63 6.41
N ASN A 42 1.68 4.90 7.46
CA ASN A 42 2.72 5.32 8.38
C ASN A 42 3.76 4.21 8.53
N GLY A 43 4.85 4.33 7.77
CA GLY A 43 5.94 3.35 7.77
C GLY A 43 5.50 1.95 7.34
N PRO A 44 4.97 1.76 6.11
CA PRO A 44 4.68 0.43 5.62
C PRO A 44 5.98 -0.37 5.45
N ILE A 45 6.02 -1.63 5.90
CA ILE A 45 7.25 -2.47 5.80
C ILE A 45 7.06 -3.78 5.04
N GLY A 46 5.85 -4.33 5.06
CA GLY A 46 5.57 -5.66 4.51
C GLY A 46 4.47 -5.60 3.46
N VAL A 47 4.62 -6.38 2.39
CA VAL A 47 3.60 -6.55 1.35
C VAL A 47 3.42 -8.03 1.00
N ALA A 48 2.17 -8.47 0.88
CA ALA A 48 1.81 -9.78 0.37
C ALA A 48 0.64 -9.65 -0.61
N VAL A 49 0.52 -10.58 -1.56
CA VAL A 49 -0.54 -10.56 -2.58
C VAL A 49 -1.24 -11.91 -2.59
N ASP A 50 -2.58 -11.91 -2.61
CA ASP A 50 -3.36 -13.14 -2.75
C ASP A 50 -3.66 -13.48 -4.22
N SER A 51 -4.26 -14.64 -4.47
CA SER A 51 -4.63 -15.10 -5.81
C SER A 51 -5.74 -14.27 -6.48
N SER A 52 -6.45 -13.44 -5.71
CA SER A 52 -7.46 -12.50 -6.21
C SER A 52 -6.87 -11.13 -6.53
N GLY A 53 -5.55 -10.95 -6.36
CA GLY A 53 -4.85 -9.69 -6.63
C GLY A 53 -5.01 -8.64 -5.53
N ASN A 54 -5.51 -9.00 -4.34
CA ASN A 54 -5.52 -8.08 -3.22
C ASN A 54 -4.09 -7.95 -2.66
N VAL A 55 -3.70 -6.73 -2.30
CA VAL A 55 -2.40 -6.44 -1.69
C VAL A 55 -2.60 -6.16 -0.21
N TYR A 56 -1.93 -6.93 0.64
CA TYR A 56 -1.94 -6.78 2.09
C TYR A 56 -0.68 -6.04 2.52
N VAL A 57 -0.84 -5.00 3.32
CA VAL A 57 0.21 -4.09 3.75
C VAL A 57 0.30 -4.11 5.26
N ALA A 58 1.50 -4.36 5.78
CA ALA A 58 1.80 -4.10 7.19
C ALA A 58 2.11 -2.61 7.36
N ASP A 59 1.13 -1.86 7.85
CA ASP A 59 1.19 -0.43 8.13
C ASP A 59 1.67 -0.20 9.56
N THR A 60 2.98 -0.37 9.73
CA THR A 60 3.63 -0.74 11.00
C THR A 60 3.39 0.25 12.11
N ASN A 61 3.58 1.55 11.84
CA ASN A 61 3.46 2.58 12.87
C ASN A 61 1.99 2.89 13.19
N ASN A 62 1.06 2.49 12.31
CA ASN A 62 -0.37 2.50 12.59
C ASN A 62 -0.87 1.22 13.26
N HIS A 63 0.00 0.20 13.41
CA HIS A 63 -0.33 -1.10 13.99
C HIS A 63 -1.49 -1.82 13.27
N ARG A 64 -1.57 -1.70 11.95
CA ARG A 64 -2.67 -2.26 11.15
C ARG A 64 -2.19 -3.13 10.01
N ILE A 65 -3.03 -4.09 9.65
CA ILE A 65 -2.96 -4.73 8.34
C ILE A 65 -4.00 -4.10 7.43
N ARG A 66 -3.52 -3.43 6.37
CA ARG A 66 -4.36 -2.73 5.39
C ARG A 66 -4.49 -3.61 4.15
N LYS A 67 -5.69 -3.70 3.57
CA LYS A 67 -5.91 -4.43 2.31
C LYS A 67 -6.23 -3.45 1.20
N ILE A 68 -5.42 -3.44 0.14
CA ILE A 68 -5.70 -2.77 -1.13
C ILE A 68 -6.39 -3.78 -2.04
N THR A 69 -7.60 -3.46 -2.48
CA THR A 69 -8.34 -4.27 -3.46
C THR A 69 -7.82 -4.02 -4.89
N PRO A 70 -8.15 -4.87 -5.88
CA PRO A 70 -7.81 -4.61 -7.28
C PRO A 70 -8.38 -3.30 -7.86
N ALA A 71 -9.34 -2.67 -7.17
CA ALA A 71 -9.86 -1.34 -7.48
C ALA A 71 -9.08 -0.20 -6.76
N ASP A 72 -7.88 -0.50 -6.25
CA ASP A 72 -6.97 0.41 -5.54
C ASP A 72 -7.53 1.07 -4.28
N ARG A 73 -8.61 0.50 -3.72
CA ARG A 73 -9.28 0.98 -2.50
C ARG A 73 -8.77 0.24 -1.26
N ILE A 74 -8.59 0.97 -0.16
CA ILE A 74 -8.29 0.38 1.16
C ILE A 74 -9.54 -0.14 1.89
N GLU A 75 -9.40 -1.34 2.44
CA GLU A 75 -10.24 -1.91 3.48
C GLU A 75 -9.35 -2.29 4.67
N ASP A 76 -9.69 -1.82 5.87
CA ASP A 76 -8.97 -2.22 7.10
C ASP A 76 -9.39 -3.63 7.50
N ARG A 77 -8.42 -4.49 7.84
CA ARG A 77 -8.67 -5.91 8.13
C ARG A 77 -8.59 -6.27 9.61
N VAL A 78 -7.85 -5.51 10.42
CA VAL A 78 -7.79 -5.52 11.90
C VAL A 78 -6.97 -4.32 12.37
#